data_AF-F0FBA9-F1
#
_entry.id   AF-F0FBA9-F1
#
_cell.length_a   1.000
_cell.length_b   1.000
_cell.length_c   1.000
_cell.angle_alpha   90.00
_cell.angle_beta   90.00
_cell.angle_gamma   90.00
#
_symmetry.space_group_name_H-M   'P 1'
#
loop_
_entity.id
_entity.type
_entity.pdbx_description
1 polymer ?
#
loop_
_entity_poly.entity_id
_entity_poly.type
_entity_poly.pdbx_seq_one_letter_code
_entity_poly.pdbx_strand_id
1 'polypeptide(L)'
;FAGRTIKGFKEFQYFTSLRNGRGYFAGSTFGTIMLPEGLKVVPHSMFANCKGECVIIPATATALDELVFHDSEIKSLVLKGDVLLEADRYWCCLGCHLDNLYVASHLIEEYKQSPDWGKRCLFYIKHIRPLSEYQP
;
A
#
# COMPACT_ATOMS: atom_id res chain seq x y z
N PHE A 1 -5.07 12.14 9.74
CA PHE A 1 -6.44 11.77 9.35
C PHE A 1 -6.97 10.54 10.09
N ALA A 2 -6.26 10.01 11.10
CA ALA A 2 -6.66 8.82 11.83
C ALA A 2 -8.11 8.83 12.36
N GLY A 3 -8.76 7.67 12.31
CA GLY A 3 -10.12 7.45 12.80
C GLY A 3 -11.23 8.17 12.02
N ARG A 4 -10.99 8.53 10.74
CA ARG A 4 -11.95 9.30 9.93
C ARG A 4 -12.53 8.48 8.78
N THR A 5 -13.71 8.88 8.30
CA THR A 5 -14.25 8.42 7.02
C THR A 5 -13.99 9.47 5.94
N ILE A 6 -13.30 9.07 4.87
CA ILE A 6 -12.80 9.93 3.81
C ILE A 6 -13.42 9.49 2.49
N LYS A 7 -14.48 10.18 2.06
CA LYS A 7 -15.20 9.86 0.81
C LYS A 7 -14.39 10.18 -0.45
N GLY A 8 -13.38 11.03 -0.36
CA GLY A 8 -12.44 11.36 -1.42
C GLY A 8 -11.33 12.28 -0.90
N PHE A 9 -10.09 12.08 -1.36
CA PHE A 9 -8.95 12.90 -0.96
C PHE A 9 -7.87 12.91 -2.04
N LYS A 10 -8.22 13.43 -3.22
CA LYS A 10 -7.32 13.46 -4.39
C LYS A 10 -6.15 14.40 -4.19
N GLU A 11 -6.31 15.40 -3.33
CA GLU A 11 -5.33 16.45 -3.07
C GLU A 11 -4.11 15.92 -2.31
N PHE A 12 -4.24 14.77 -1.63
CA PHE A 12 -3.16 14.18 -0.84
C PHE A 12 -1.91 13.91 -1.68
N GLN A 13 -2.06 13.56 -2.97
CA GLN A 13 -0.94 13.31 -3.87
C GLN A 13 -0.05 14.54 -4.15
N TYR A 14 -0.52 15.74 -3.84
CA TYR A 14 0.23 16.98 -4.06
C TYR A 14 1.01 17.44 -2.82
N PHE A 15 0.96 16.68 -1.72
CA PHE A 15 1.72 17.01 -0.52
C PHE A 15 3.21 16.70 -0.75
N THR A 16 4.03 17.73 -0.83
CA THR A 16 5.48 17.58 -1.14
C THR A 16 6.29 16.93 -0.02
N SER A 17 5.72 16.80 1.17
CA SER A 17 6.33 16.07 2.28
C SER A 17 5.27 15.56 3.25
N LEU A 18 5.51 14.36 3.78
CA LEU A 18 4.88 13.90 5.01
C LEU A 18 5.75 14.40 6.16
N ARG A 19 5.15 15.03 7.17
CA ARG A 19 5.87 15.35 8.42
C ARG A 19 6.33 14.03 9.09
N ASN A 20 7.16 14.08 10.13
CA ASN A 20 7.61 12.89 10.89
C ASN A 20 6.47 12.18 11.69
N GLY A 21 5.23 12.26 11.23
CA GLY A 21 4.08 11.56 11.77
C GLY A 21 4.04 10.09 11.37
N ARG A 22 3.38 9.30 12.21
CA ARG A 22 3.06 7.89 11.98
C ARG A 22 1.54 7.75 11.98
N GLY A 23 1.01 6.67 11.39
CA GLY A 23 -0.43 6.39 11.50
C GLY A 23 -1.33 7.44 10.86
N TYR A 24 -0.93 8.06 9.74
CA TYR A 24 -1.68 9.17 9.12
C TYR A 24 -3.15 8.84 8.88
N PHE A 25 -3.44 7.63 8.42
CA PHE A 25 -4.79 7.14 8.15
C PHE A 25 -5.21 6.02 9.10
N ALA A 26 -4.44 5.72 10.16
CA ALA A 26 -4.73 4.58 11.02
C ALA A 26 -6.20 4.58 11.52
N GLY A 27 -6.88 3.43 11.42
CA GLY A 27 -8.29 3.29 11.80
C GLY A 27 -9.29 4.04 10.92
N SER A 28 -8.88 4.49 9.73
CA SER A 28 -9.74 5.28 8.82
C SER A 28 -10.41 4.42 7.76
N THR A 29 -11.55 4.89 7.28
CA THR A 29 -12.25 4.33 6.11
C THR A 29 -12.10 5.28 4.93
N PHE A 30 -11.69 4.80 3.75
CA PHE A 30 -11.50 5.67 2.57
C PHE A 30 -11.88 5.00 1.24
N GLY A 31 -12.16 5.82 0.22
CA GLY A 31 -12.28 5.34 -1.16
C GLY A 31 -10.91 5.03 -1.76
N THR A 32 -10.31 6.01 -2.43
CA THR A 32 -8.95 5.89 -2.99
C THR A 32 -8.01 6.92 -2.38
N ILE A 33 -6.83 6.49 -1.96
CA ILE A 33 -5.73 7.35 -1.50
C ILE A 33 -4.56 7.20 -2.46
N MET A 34 -4.08 8.32 -2.99
CA MET A 34 -2.88 8.40 -3.81
C MET A 34 -1.78 9.06 -2.99
N LEU A 35 -0.69 8.33 -2.74
CA LEU A 35 0.44 8.90 -2.01
C LEU A 35 1.20 9.91 -2.88
N PRO A 36 1.88 10.90 -2.26
CA PRO A 36 2.54 11.96 -3.01
C PRO A 36 3.80 11.50 -3.75
N GLU A 37 3.98 11.99 -4.97
CA GLU A 37 5.22 11.82 -5.71
C GLU A 37 6.40 12.46 -4.95
N GLY A 38 7.54 11.77 -4.94
CA GLY A 38 8.73 12.15 -4.17
C GLY A 38 8.81 11.51 -2.79
N LEU A 39 7.74 10.88 -2.30
CA LEU A 39 7.80 10.05 -1.09
C LEU A 39 8.71 8.83 -1.34
N LYS A 40 9.74 8.67 -0.51
CA LYS A 40 10.70 7.55 -0.59
C LYS A 40 10.35 6.36 0.28
N VAL A 41 9.87 6.63 1.49
CA VAL A 41 9.48 5.61 2.48
C VAL A 41 8.05 5.87 2.91
N VAL A 42 7.20 4.85 2.86
CA VAL A 42 5.84 4.95 3.41
C VAL A 42 5.90 4.80 4.93
N PRO A 43 5.47 5.80 5.72
CA PRO A 43 5.70 5.83 7.16
C PRO A 43 5.00 4.73 7.96
N HIS A 44 5.57 4.42 9.13
CA HIS A 44 5.05 3.46 10.10
C HIS A 44 3.53 3.55 10.32
N SER A 45 2.84 2.40 10.24
CA SER A 45 1.39 2.24 10.43
C SER A 45 0.49 3.17 9.62
N MET A 46 0.97 3.75 8.52
CA MET A 46 0.23 4.77 7.78
C MET A 46 -1.23 4.38 7.48
N PHE A 47 -1.49 3.12 7.17
CA PHE A 47 -2.79 2.54 6.85
C PHE A 47 -3.19 1.38 7.78
N ALA A 48 -2.65 1.32 9.00
CA ALA A 48 -2.99 0.26 9.94
C ALA A 48 -4.48 0.32 10.35
N ASN A 49 -5.15 -0.83 10.44
CA ASN A 49 -6.57 -0.96 10.80
C ASN A 49 -7.51 -0.17 9.88
N CYS A 50 -7.12 0.06 8.62
CA CYS A 50 -7.93 0.80 7.66
C CYS A 50 -8.94 -0.08 6.92
N LYS A 51 -10.01 0.55 6.41
CA LYS A 51 -10.89 -0.05 5.40
C LYS A 51 -10.91 0.81 4.14
N GLY A 52 -10.68 0.26 2.97
CA GLY A 52 -10.79 1.09 1.76
C GLY A 52 -10.79 0.38 0.42
N GLU A 53 -11.04 1.15 -0.64
CA GLU A 53 -11.09 0.62 -1.99
C GLU A 53 -9.71 0.49 -2.60
N CYS A 54 -8.90 1.56 -2.55
CA CYS A 54 -7.59 1.54 -3.19
C CYS A 54 -6.54 2.44 -2.52
N VAL A 55 -5.31 1.93 -2.44
CA VAL A 55 -4.11 2.74 -2.16
C VAL A 55 -3.17 2.67 -3.37
N ILE A 56 -2.71 3.83 -3.82
CA ILE A 56 -1.72 3.95 -4.90
C ILE A 56 -0.41 4.45 -4.31
N ILE A 57 0.63 3.61 -4.43
CA ILE A 57 2.01 3.89 -4.02
C ILE A 57 2.79 4.40 -5.25
N PRO A 58 3.36 5.61 -5.21
CA PRO A 58 4.08 6.22 -6.33
C PRO A 58 5.36 5.46 -6.65
N ALA A 59 5.89 5.64 -7.86
CA ALA A 59 7.11 4.98 -8.30
C ALA A 59 8.34 5.42 -7.51
N THR A 60 8.28 6.58 -6.84
CA THR A 60 9.37 7.10 -6.03
C THR A 60 9.53 6.38 -4.70
N ALA A 61 8.49 5.68 -4.22
CA ALA A 61 8.53 4.97 -2.94
C ALA A 61 9.23 3.62 -3.14
N THR A 62 10.32 3.42 -2.41
CA THR A 62 11.18 2.24 -2.52
C THR A 62 11.15 1.37 -1.27
N ALA A 63 10.58 1.87 -0.17
CA ALA A 63 10.43 1.10 1.06
C ALA A 63 9.11 1.38 1.78
N LEU A 64 8.65 0.38 2.52
CA LEU A 64 7.60 0.47 3.53
C LEU A 64 8.23 0.30 4.92
N ASP A 65 7.85 1.19 5.83
CA ASP A 65 8.19 1.09 7.24
C ASP A 65 7.32 0.02 7.94
N GLU A 66 7.54 -0.21 9.23
CA GLU A 66 6.84 -1.26 9.97
C GLU A 66 5.31 -1.00 10.04
N LEU A 67 4.53 -2.08 9.96
CA LEU A 67 3.07 -2.11 10.18
C LEU A 67 2.23 -1.25 9.22
N VAL A 68 2.77 -0.79 8.08
CA VAL A 68 2.08 0.16 7.18
C VAL A 68 0.65 -0.27 6.85
N PHE A 69 0.41 -1.55 6.54
CA PHE A 69 -0.90 -2.11 6.21
C PHE A 69 -1.40 -3.14 7.23
N HIS A 70 -0.89 -3.07 8.47
CA HIS A 70 -1.25 -4.03 9.50
C HIS A 70 -2.77 -4.06 9.73
N ASP A 71 -3.36 -5.25 9.68
CA ASP A 71 -4.78 -5.53 9.95
C ASP A 71 -5.76 -4.62 9.16
N SER A 72 -5.39 -4.27 7.93
CA SER A 72 -6.21 -3.43 7.05
C SER A 72 -7.04 -4.26 6.06
N GLU A 73 -8.25 -3.82 5.76
CA GLU A 73 -9.11 -4.36 4.71
C GLU A 73 -9.15 -3.39 3.51
N ILE A 74 -8.16 -3.49 2.62
CA ILE A 74 -8.03 -2.61 1.44
C ILE A 74 -8.20 -3.45 0.19
N LYS A 75 -9.18 -3.18 -0.67
CA LYS A 75 -9.43 -4.08 -1.81
C LYS A 75 -8.27 -4.13 -2.80
N SER A 76 -7.70 -2.97 -3.15
CA SER A 76 -6.63 -2.90 -4.16
C SER A 76 -5.43 -2.10 -3.69
N LEU A 77 -4.24 -2.66 -3.88
CA LEU A 77 -2.97 -1.95 -3.73
C LEU A 77 -2.30 -1.84 -5.10
N VAL A 78 -1.92 -0.62 -5.48
CA VAL A 78 -1.29 -0.34 -6.77
C VAL A 78 0.11 0.19 -6.52
N LEU A 79 1.12 -0.57 -6.95
CA LEU A 79 2.52 -0.17 -6.87
C LEU A 79 2.97 0.32 -8.24
N LYS A 80 3.32 1.60 -8.34
CA LYS A 80 3.79 2.22 -9.58
C LYS A 80 5.30 2.04 -9.82
N GLY A 81 6.02 1.51 -8.84
CA GLY A 81 7.45 1.25 -8.95
C GLY A 81 7.77 0.11 -9.92
N ASP A 82 8.98 0.16 -10.46
CA ASP A 82 9.51 -0.82 -11.43
C ASP A 82 10.51 -1.80 -10.78
N VAL A 83 10.58 -1.79 -9.45
CA VAL A 83 11.43 -2.66 -8.62
C VAL A 83 10.60 -3.28 -7.50
N LEU A 84 11.06 -4.41 -6.96
CA LEU A 84 10.45 -5.03 -5.79
C LEU A 84 10.49 -4.05 -4.60
N LEU A 85 9.31 -3.68 -4.11
CA LEU A 85 9.17 -2.77 -2.98
C LEU A 85 9.64 -3.45 -1.69
N GLU A 86 10.67 -2.88 -1.07
CA GLU A 86 11.20 -3.39 0.19
C GLU A 86 10.17 -3.17 1.31
N ALA A 87 9.70 -4.24 1.91
CA ALA A 87 8.90 -4.17 3.13
C ALA A 87 9.83 -4.54 4.27
N ASP A 88 10.33 -3.53 4.99
CA ASP A 88 11.25 -3.74 6.12
C ASP A 88 10.44 -4.41 7.25
N ARG A 89 10.50 -5.75 7.24
CA ARG A 89 9.92 -6.70 8.20
C ARG A 89 8.50 -7.17 7.90
N TYR A 90 8.35 -8.48 8.06
CA TYR A 90 7.16 -9.32 7.90
C TYR A 90 5.83 -8.72 8.43
N TRP A 91 5.86 -7.79 9.39
CA TRP A 91 4.65 -7.21 9.98
C TRP A 91 3.97 -6.13 9.14
N CYS A 92 4.60 -5.63 8.07
CA CYS A 92 4.01 -4.59 7.23
C CYS A 92 2.63 -4.98 6.66
N CYS A 93 2.48 -6.22 6.21
CA CYS A 93 1.26 -6.73 5.57
C CYS A 93 0.56 -7.83 6.41
N LEU A 94 0.92 -7.97 7.69
CA LEU A 94 0.28 -8.94 8.57
C LEU A 94 -1.20 -8.57 8.77
N GLY A 95 -2.11 -9.49 8.43
CA GLY A 95 -3.56 -9.23 8.50
C GLY A 95 -4.09 -8.31 7.39
N CYS A 96 -3.28 -7.97 6.37
CA CYS A 96 -3.70 -7.05 5.31
C CYS A 96 -4.52 -7.74 4.21
N HIS A 97 -5.83 -7.69 4.28
CA HIS A 97 -6.68 -8.31 3.28
C HIS A 97 -6.76 -7.47 1.99
N LEU A 98 -6.09 -7.95 0.94
CA LEU A 98 -6.13 -7.41 -0.42
C LEU A 98 -6.83 -8.38 -1.38
N ASP A 99 -7.74 -7.86 -2.20
CA ASP A 99 -8.24 -8.61 -3.35
C ASP A 99 -7.23 -8.60 -4.49
N ASN A 100 -6.62 -7.44 -4.76
CA ASN A 100 -5.70 -7.28 -5.88
C ASN A 100 -4.46 -6.46 -5.46
N LEU A 101 -3.29 -7.00 -5.76
CA LEU A 101 -2.02 -6.30 -5.78
C LEU A 101 -1.59 -6.11 -7.24
N TYR A 102 -1.49 -4.87 -7.69
CA TYR A 102 -1.05 -4.51 -9.03
C TYR A 102 0.41 -4.06 -9.00
N VAL A 103 1.25 -4.73 -9.81
CA VAL A 103 2.71 -4.50 -9.89
C VAL A 103 3.17 -4.51 -11.34
N ALA A 104 4.34 -3.96 -11.65
CA ALA A 104 4.90 -4.02 -12.99
C ALA A 104 4.96 -5.47 -13.51
N SER A 105 4.60 -5.69 -14.78
CA SER A 105 4.31 -7.02 -15.32
C SER A 105 5.46 -8.01 -15.21
N HIS A 106 6.71 -7.53 -15.32
CA HIS A 106 7.91 -8.36 -15.18
C HIS A 106 8.21 -8.75 -13.72
N LEU A 107 7.61 -8.08 -12.73
CA LEU A 107 7.82 -8.36 -11.30
C LEU A 107 6.81 -9.34 -10.71
N ILE A 108 5.79 -9.77 -11.45
CA ILE A 108 4.70 -10.62 -10.91
C ILE A 108 5.25 -11.87 -10.21
N GLU A 109 6.17 -12.58 -10.86
CA GLU A 109 6.75 -13.80 -10.29
C GLU A 109 7.67 -13.51 -9.10
N GLU A 110 8.36 -12.37 -9.11
CA GLU A 110 9.21 -11.93 -8.00
C GLU A 110 8.35 -11.60 -6.77
N TYR A 111 7.24 -10.88 -6.92
CA TYR A 111 6.29 -10.62 -5.84
C TYR A 111 5.63 -11.89 -5.30
N LYS A 112 5.28 -12.86 -6.17
CA LYS A 112 4.74 -14.17 -5.73
C LYS A 112 5.75 -14.98 -4.91
N GLN A 113 7.04 -14.87 -5.23
CA GLN A 113 8.11 -15.60 -4.53
C GLN A 113 8.63 -14.86 -3.30
N SER A 114 8.43 -13.55 -3.23
CA SER A 114 8.84 -12.69 -2.12
C SER A 114 8.29 -13.22 -0.79
N PRO A 115 9.12 -13.29 0.26
CA PRO A 115 8.65 -13.61 1.60
C PRO A 115 7.61 -12.62 2.12
N ASP A 116 7.74 -11.34 1.75
CA ASP A 116 7.00 -10.23 2.36
C ASP A 116 5.71 -9.88 1.62
N TRP A 117 5.59 -10.31 0.35
CA TRP A 117 4.39 -10.09 -0.48
C TRP A 117 3.72 -11.39 -0.92
N GLY A 118 4.52 -12.42 -1.16
CA GLY A 118 4.07 -13.72 -1.63
C GLY A 118 4.01 -14.73 -0.48
N LYS A 119 5.04 -15.55 -0.33
CA LYS A 119 5.02 -16.80 0.47
C LYS A 119 4.40 -16.68 1.87
N ARG A 120 4.60 -15.58 2.59
CA ARG A 120 4.01 -15.40 3.93
C ARG A 120 2.71 -14.58 3.94
N CYS A 121 2.43 -13.83 2.87
CA CYS A 121 1.27 -12.95 2.74
C CYS A 121 0.21 -13.44 1.75
N LEU A 122 0.40 -14.62 1.11
CA LEU A 122 -0.57 -15.23 0.18
C LEU A 122 -1.95 -15.48 0.81
N PHE A 123 -2.03 -15.68 2.13
CA PHE A 123 -3.32 -15.80 2.82
C PHE A 123 -4.10 -14.47 2.85
N TYR A 124 -3.40 -13.36 2.68
CA TYR A 124 -3.92 -12.02 2.81
C TYR A 124 -4.11 -11.34 1.44
N ILE A 125 -3.32 -11.72 0.41
CA ILE A 125 -3.38 -11.17 -0.95
C ILE A 125 -3.96 -12.22 -1.91
N LYS A 126 -5.17 -11.99 -2.43
CA LYS A 126 -5.85 -12.97 -3.31
C LYS A 126 -5.23 -13.06 -4.70
N HIS A 127 -4.90 -11.92 -5.30
CA HIS A 127 -4.38 -11.86 -6.67
C HIS A 127 -3.22 -10.89 -6.79
N ILE A 128 -2.14 -11.32 -7.46
CA ILE A 128 -1.05 -10.45 -7.92
C ILE A 128 -1.18 -10.34 -9.43
N ARG A 129 -1.42 -9.12 -9.93
CA ARG A 129 -1.79 -8.83 -11.31
C ARG A 129 -0.84 -7.81 -11.95
N PRO A 130 -0.69 -7.80 -13.28
CA PRO A 130 0.07 -6.78 -13.97
C PRO A 130 -0.57 -5.40 -13.80
N LEU A 131 0.26 -4.37 -13.65
CA LEU A 131 -0.17 -2.97 -13.51
C LEU A 131 -0.98 -2.48 -14.71
N SER A 132 -0.78 -3.06 -15.89
CA SER A 132 -1.56 -2.76 -17.10
C SER A 132 -3.03 -3.14 -17.00
N GLU A 133 -3.41 -4.04 -16.07
CA GLU A 133 -4.81 -4.41 -15.82
C GLU A 133 -5.52 -3.48 -14.82
N TYR A 134 -4.79 -2.56 -14.18
CA TYR A 134 -5.40 -1.63 -13.23
C TYR A 134 -6.26 -0.58 -13.96
N GLN A 135 -7.53 -0.50 -13.57
CA GLN A 135 -8.48 0.53 -14.04
C GLN A 135 -8.89 1.42 -12.85
N PRO A 136 -8.65 2.74 -12.90
CA PRO A 136 -8.92 3.66 -11.79
C PRO A 136 -10.41 4.03 -11.62
#